data_AF-A0A8D0D1Q8-F1
#
_entry.id   AF-A0A8D0D1Q8-F1
#
_cell.length_a   1.000
_cell.length_b   1.000
_cell.length_c   1.000
_cell.angle_alpha   90.00
_cell.angle_beta   90.00
_cell.angle_gamma   90.00
#
_symmetry.space_group_name_H-M   'P 1'
#
loop_
_entity.id
_entity.type
_entity.pdbx_description
1 polymer ?
#
loop_
_entity_poly.entity_id
_entity_poly.type
_entity_poly.pdbx_seq_one_letter_code
_entity_poly.pdbx_strand_id
1 'polypeptide(L)'
;MASKQQIGYKCRIAGVLLLLLASIAALVAVAYGIVIDSGSSRSNVYLYKWPGEKQNETGVVTEIMNCKVAGDGISEMKVDPQKDAKSWKGFKECMDNITKAIPTKKHETTPLFLGATAGMRLLQCNEILASLTAYLRSLPFNFHNASIITGQEEGLYGWVTVNYLMGNFLEKCIISCNL
;
A
#
# COMPACT_ATOMS: atom_id res chain seq x y z
N MET A 1 23.38 -53.94 -2.30
CA MET A 1 22.68 -53.10 -1.29
C MET A 1 23.06 -51.60 -1.31
N ALA A 2 23.95 -51.12 -2.19
CA ALA A 2 24.40 -49.72 -2.20
C ALA A 2 23.40 -48.68 -2.80
N SER A 3 22.31 -49.12 -3.43
CA SER A 3 21.40 -48.24 -4.18
C SER A 3 20.47 -47.40 -3.30
N LYS A 4 19.93 -47.96 -2.20
CA LYS A 4 18.93 -47.25 -1.35
C LYS A 4 19.55 -46.11 -0.55
N GLN A 5 20.78 -46.29 -0.05
CA GLN A 5 21.48 -45.27 0.74
C GLN A 5 21.91 -44.07 -0.13
N GLN A 6 22.23 -44.32 -1.41
CA GLN A 6 22.55 -43.25 -2.33
C GLN A 6 21.35 -42.37 -2.71
N ILE A 7 20.18 -43.00 -2.88
CA ILE A 7 18.93 -42.29 -3.20
C ILE A 7 18.46 -41.46 -2.00
N GLY A 8 18.62 -41.98 -0.78
CA GLY A 8 18.27 -41.27 0.45
C GLY A 8 19.04 -39.97 0.66
N TYR A 9 20.36 -39.94 0.41
CA TYR A 9 21.13 -38.69 0.58
C TYR A 9 20.77 -37.64 -0.47
N LYS A 10 20.51 -38.04 -1.73
CA LYS A 10 20.12 -37.11 -2.80
C LYS A 10 18.78 -36.43 -2.50
N CYS A 11 17.79 -37.17 -1.99
CA CYS A 11 16.52 -36.61 -1.57
C CYS A 11 16.67 -35.64 -0.38
N ARG A 12 17.54 -35.93 0.58
CA ARG A 12 17.77 -35.02 1.73
C ARG A 12 18.46 -33.73 1.29
N ILE A 13 19.46 -33.81 0.41
CA ILE A 13 20.14 -32.62 -0.13
C ILE A 13 19.16 -31.79 -0.96
N ALA A 14 18.36 -32.42 -1.82
CA ALA A 14 17.34 -31.72 -2.60
C ALA A 14 16.30 -31.02 -1.69
N GLY A 15 15.86 -31.68 -0.62
CA GLY A 15 14.95 -31.10 0.36
C GLY A 15 15.55 -29.89 1.10
N VAL A 16 16.80 -29.99 1.55
CA VAL A 16 17.51 -28.87 2.19
C VAL A 16 17.71 -27.70 1.22
N LEU A 17 18.09 -27.98 -0.03
CA LEU A 17 18.24 -26.95 -1.05
C LEU A 17 16.92 -26.25 -1.37
N LEU A 18 15.81 -27.00 -1.48
CA LEU A 18 14.49 -26.44 -1.71
C LEU A 18 14.04 -25.54 -0.55
N LEU A 19 14.29 -25.96 0.69
CA LEU A 19 14.01 -25.16 1.89
C LEU A 19 14.84 -23.87 1.91
N LEU A 20 16.15 -23.96 1.62
CA LEU A 20 17.02 -22.78 1.56
C LEU A 20 16.57 -21.80 0.47
N LEU A 21 16.22 -22.30 -0.73
CA LEU A 21 15.71 -21.46 -1.82
C LEU A 21 14.37 -20.79 -1.47
N ALA A 22 13.48 -21.52 -0.79
CA ALA A 22 12.21 -20.95 -0.32
C ALA A 22 12.42 -19.87 0.75
N SER A 23 13.35 -20.09 1.69
CA SER A 23 13.72 -19.10 2.70
C SER A 23 14.33 -17.84 2.08
N ILE A 24 15.26 -17.99 1.13
CA ILE A 24 15.85 -16.85 0.41
C ILE A 24 14.79 -16.10 -0.41
N ALA A 25 13.86 -16.82 -1.06
CA ALA A 25 12.77 -16.19 -1.79
C ALA A 25 11.82 -15.41 -0.87
N ALA A 26 11.59 -15.88 0.36
CA ALA A 26 10.81 -15.17 1.37
C ALA A 26 11.52 -13.90 1.86
N LEU A 27 12.84 -13.98 2.12
CA LEU A 27 13.70 -12.85 2.49
C LEU A 27 13.69 -11.73 1.42
N VAL A 28 13.53 -12.08 0.14
CA VAL A 28 13.54 -11.14 -0.99
C VAL A 28 12.12 -10.75 -1.44
N ALA A 29 11.07 -11.31 -0.83
CA ALA A 29 9.70 -10.99 -1.22
C ALA A 29 9.43 -9.49 -1.00
N VAL A 30 8.88 -8.79 -1.99
CA VAL A 30 8.45 -7.39 -1.85
C VAL A 30 6.94 -7.34 -1.63
N ALA A 31 6.51 -6.46 -0.74
CA ALA A 31 5.12 -6.11 -0.51
C ALA A 31 4.84 -4.68 -0.98
N TYR A 32 3.57 -4.40 -1.26
CA TYR A 32 3.07 -3.12 -1.76
C TYR A 32 1.88 -2.68 -0.93
N GLY A 33 1.58 -1.38 -0.93
CA GLY A 33 0.37 -0.84 -0.30
C GLY A 33 -0.07 0.45 -0.97
N ILE A 34 -1.39 0.65 -1.07
CA ILE A 34 -1.98 1.82 -1.72
C ILE A 34 -2.75 2.63 -0.68
N VAL A 35 -2.45 3.93 -0.62
CA VAL A 35 -3.18 4.88 0.22
C VAL A 35 -3.70 6.01 -0.66
N ILE A 36 -4.99 6.29 -0.55
CA ILE A 36 -5.64 7.40 -1.24
C ILE A 36 -5.96 8.46 -0.19
N ASP A 37 -5.28 9.60 -0.28
CA ASP A 37 -5.59 10.79 0.52
C ASP A 37 -6.54 11.66 -0.27
N SER A 38 -7.78 11.76 0.20
CA SER A 38 -8.83 12.56 -0.42
C SER A 38 -9.09 13.83 0.37
N GLY A 39 -8.24 14.82 0.10
CA GLY A 39 -8.37 16.18 0.59
C GLY A 39 -9.53 16.97 -0.03
N SER A 40 -9.85 18.13 0.57
CA SER A 40 -10.92 19.02 0.10
C SER A 40 -10.70 19.52 -1.32
N SER A 41 -9.46 19.83 -1.69
CA SER A 41 -9.13 20.41 -3.00
C SER A 41 -8.70 19.39 -4.05
N ARG A 42 -8.27 18.20 -3.63
CA ARG A 42 -7.66 17.20 -4.52
C ARG A 42 -7.54 15.85 -3.81
N SER A 43 -7.54 14.77 -4.59
CA SER A 43 -7.09 13.46 -4.13
C SER A 43 -5.67 13.16 -4.63
N ASN A 44 -4.89 12.45 -3.82
CA ASN A 44 -3.59 11.89 -4.20
C ASN A 44 -3.61 10.39 -3.95
N VAL A 45 -3.10 9.61 -4.91
CA VAL A 45 -2.92 8.16 -4.76
C VAL A 45 -1.44 7.87 -4.56
N TYR A 46 -1.09 7.28 -3.44
CA TYR A 46 0.26 6.89 -3.07
C TYR A 46 0.44 5.38 -3.22
N LEU A 47 1.54 4.98 -3.85
CA LEU A 47 1.99 3.59 -3.85
C LEU A 47 3.27 3.47 -3.02
N TYR A 48 3.21 2.61 -2.03
CA TYR A 48 4.34 2.25 -1.19
C TYR A 48 4.82 0.82 -1.49
N LYS A 49 6.09 0.56 -1.23
CA LYS A 49 6.66 -0.79 -1.18
C LYS A 49 7.52 -0.98 0.06
N TRP A 50 7.66 -2.23 0.51
CA TRP A 50 8.59 -2.62 1.56
C TRP A 50 9.07 -4.06 1.37
N PRO A 51 10.23 -4.45 1.93
CA PRO A 51 10.61 -5.86 2.04
C PRO A 51 9.57 -6.64 2.85
N GLY A 52 9.24 -7.85 2.41
CA GLY A 52 8.20 -8.72 2.98
C GLY A 52 8.56 -9.23 4.37
N GLU A 53 9.86 -9.28 4.69
CA GLU A 53 10.34 -9.41 6.06
C GLU A 53 10.49 -8.02 6.71
N LYS A 54 9.98 -7.91 7.94
CA LYS A 54 10.13 -6.71 8.76
C LYS A 54 11.55 -6.71 9.32
N GLN A 55 12.37 -5.71 8.99
CA GLN A 55 13.61 -5.47 9.74
C GLN A 55 13.22 -4.99 11.14
N ASN A 56 13.60 -5.71 12.19
CA ASN A 56 13.31 -5.34 13.59
C ASN A 56 11.83 -4.97 13.83
N GLU A 57 10.91 -5.85 13.40
CA GLU A 57 9.45 -5.66 13.53
C GLU A 57 8.85 -4.44 12.80
N THR A 58 9.67 -3.63 12.13
CA THR A 58 9.26 -2.45 11.36
C THR A 58 9.92 -2.45 9.99
N GLY A 59 9.21 -2.91 8.95
CA GLY A 59 9.73 -2.86 7.58
C GLY A 59 9.95 -1.43 7.11
N VAL A 60 11.08 -1.15 6.43
CA VAL A 60 11.32 0.17 5.83
C VAL A 60 10.40 0.36 4.61
N VAL A 61 9.34 1.15 4.81
CA VAL A 61 8.39 1.57 3.77
C VAL A 61 8.98 2.69 2.92
N THR A 62 8.88 2.55 1.60
CA THR A 62 9.31 3.54 0.60
C THR A 62 8.15 3.92 -0.32
N GLU A 63 7.91 5.22 -0.48
CA GLU A 63 7.04 5.73 -1.55
C GLU A 63 7.71 5.49 -2.90
N ILE A 64 7.00 4.85 -3.83
CA ILE A 64 7.53 4.60 -5.18
C ILE A 64 6.76 5.32 -6.26
N MET A 65 5.52 5.73 -6.00
CA MET A 65 4.77 6.62 -6.88
C MET A 65 3.80 7.46 -6.06
N ASN A 66 3.59 8.69 -6.52
CA ASN A 66 2.41 9.48 -6.19
C ASN A 66 1.72 9.92 -7.47
N CYS A 67 0.39 9.90 -7.46
CA CYS A 67 -0.44 10.38 -8.55
C CYS A 67 -1.43 11.42 -8.02
N LYS A 68 -1.22 12.67 -8.42
CA LYS A 68 -2.14 13.76 -8.12
C LYS A 68 -3.31 13.69 -9.10
N VAL A 69 -4.49 13.35 -8.58
CA VAL A 69 -5.70 13.13 -9.38
C VAL A 69 -6.11 14.42 -10.09
N ALA A 70 -6.28 14.38 -11.41
CA ALA A 70 -6.81 15.52 -12.16
C ALA A 70 -8.32 15.70 -11.90
N GLY A 71 -8.80 16.95 -11.97
CA GLY A 71 -10.19 17.29 -11.58
C GLY A 71 -10.32 17.72 -10.12
N ASP A 72 -11.52 18.04 -9.69
CA ASP A 72 -11.76 18.68 -8.40
C ASP A 72 -11.68 17.68 -7.23
N GLY A 73 -11.67 18.19 -6.01
CA GLY A 73 -11.69 17.35 -4.81
C GLY A 73 -12.99 16.54 -4.73
N ILE A 74 -12.96 15.40 -4.05
CA ILE A 74 -14.16 14.54 -3.96
C ILE A 74 -15.32 15.24 -3.25
N SER A 75 -15.05 16.25 -2.42
CA SER A 75 -16.07 17.06 -1.76
C SER A 75 -16.79 18.05 -2.68
N GLU A 76 -16.33 18.23 -3.91
CA GLU A 76 -16.99 19.07 -4.92
C GLU A 76 -17.78 18.24 -5.95
N MET A 77 -17.75 16.91 -5.82
CA MET A 77 -18.47 16.02 -6.73
C MET A 77 -19.99 16.06 -6.47
N LYS A 78 -20.79 15.60 -7.44
CA LYS A 78 -22.27 15.59 -7.44
C LYS A 78 -22.91 16.97 -7.61
N VAL A 79 -22.13 18.00 -7.91
CA VAL A 79 -22.63 19.36 -8.17
C VAL A 79 -22.73 19.62 -9.68
N ASP A 80 -21.69 19.26 -10.43
CA ASP A 80 -21.59 19.50 -11.87
C ASP A 80 -21.21 18.19 -12.60
N PRO A 81 -22.07 17.64 -13.47
CA PRO A 81 -21.81 16.39 -14.18
C PRO A 81 -20.54 16.39 -15.04
N GLN A 82 -20.15 17.53 -15.61
CA GLN A 82 -18.94 17.62 -16.44
C GLN A 82 -17.68 17.60 -15.57
N LYS A 83 -17.70 18.31 -14.44
CA LYS A 83 -16.60 18.29 -13.46
C LYS A 83 -16.46 16.92 -12.81
N ASP A 84 -17.59 16.27 -12.50
CA ASP A 84 -17.63 14.90 -11.97
C ASP A 84 -16.97 13.93 -12.94
N ALA A 85 -17.33 13.99 -14.23
CA ALA A 85 -16.76 13.12 -15.24
C ALA A 85 -15.24 13.33 -15.37
N LYS A 86 -14.75 14.57 -15.29
CA LYS A 86 -13.32 14.89 -15.30
C LYS A 86 -12.59 14.33 -14.08
N SER A 87 -13.17 14.49 -12.90
CA SER A 87 -12.59 14.01 -11.63
C SER A 87 -12.54 12.48 -11.59
N TRP A 88 -13.62 11.81 -12.01
CA TRP A 88 -13.65 10.36 -12.18
C TRP A 88 -12.63 9.84 -13.19
N LYS A 89 -12.47 10.54 -14.33
CA LYS A 89 -11.47 10.18 -15.33
C LYS A 89 -10.06 10.26 -14.74
N GLY A 90 -9.71 11.38 -14.10
CA GLY A 90 -8.40 11.54 -13.47
C GLY A 90 -8.14 10.50 -12.37
N PHE A 91 -9.17 10.15 -11.60
CA PHE A 91 -9.05 9.16 -10.54
C PHE A 91 -8.76 7.76 -11.12
N LYS A 92 -9.51 7.36 -12.16
CA LYS A 92 -9.30 6.08 -12.85
C LYS A 92 -7.93 6.01 -13.52
N GLU A 93 -7.49 7.08 -14.17
CA GLU A 93 -6.16 7.17 -14.78
C GLU A 93 -5.04 6.96 -13.74
N CYS A 94 -5.17 7.57 -12.55
CA CYS A 94 -4.23 7.32 -11.46
C CYS A 94 -4.24 5.86 -11.01
N MET A 95 -5.42 5.28 -10.77
CA MET A 95 -5.52 3.87 -10.36
C MET A 95 -5.00 2.89 -11.42
N ASP A 96 -5.20 3.17 -12.71
CA ASP A 96 -4.67 2.37 -13.80
C ASP A 96 -3.14 2.39 -13.82
N ASN A 97 -2.53 3.56 -13.62
CA ASN A 97 -1.08 3.72 -13.56
C ASN A 97 -0.48 2.97 -12.35
N ILE A 98 -1.14 3.08 -11.18
CA ILE A 98 -0.75 2.35 -9.96
C ILE A 98 -0.83 0.84 -10.21
N THR A 99 -1.92 0.37 -10.83
CA THR A 99 -2.14 -1.06 -11.11
C THR A 99 -1.08 -1.63 -12.05
N LYS A 100 -0.69 -0.88 -13.08
CA LYS A 100 0.36 -1.30 -14.03
C LYS A 100 1.74 -1.44 -13.39
N ALA A 101 2.01 -0.69 -12.33
CA ALA A 101 3.31 -0.72 -11.66
C ALA A 101 3.46 -1.84 -10.63
N ILE A 102 2.34 -2.44 -10.19
CA ILE A 102 2.36 -3.56 -9.25
C ILE A 102 2.34 -4.87 -10.06
N PRO A 103 3.24 -5.83 -9.80
CA PRO A 103 3.18 -7.14 -10.44
C PRO A 103 1.83 -7.83 -10.20
N THR A 104 1.24 -8.43 -11.23
CA THR A 104 -0.11 -9.05 -11.16
C THR A 104 -0.26 -10.03 -9.99
N LYS A 105 0.78 -10.83 -9.71
CA LYS A 105 0.81 -11.79 -8.59
C LYS A 105 0.69 -11.15 -7.20
N LYS A 106 0.88 -9.82 -7.10
CA LYS A 106 0.84 -9.06 -5.85
C LYS A 106 -0.45 -8.26 -5.70
N HIS A 107 -1.28 -8.16 -6.74
CA HIS A 107 -2.52 -7.37 -6.72
C HIS A 107 -3.42 -7.79 -5.55
N GLU A 108 -3.80 -9.07 -5.47
CA GLU A 108 -4.70 -9.59 -4.42
C GLU A 108 -4.15 -9.43 -2.99
N THR A 109 -2.84 -9.30 -2.81
CA THR A 109 -2.19 -9.11 -1.50
C THR A 109 -1.91 -7.65 -1.16
N THR A 110 -2.11 -6.73 -2.11
CA THR A 110 -1.80 -5.31 -1.91
C THR A 110 -2.97 -4.64 -1.20
N PRO A 111 -2.83 -4.21 0.06
CA PRO A 111 -3.88 -3.50 0.76
C PRO A 111 -4.14 -2.13 0.13
N LEU A 112 -5.41 -1.75 0.08
CA LEU A 112 -5.90 -0.50 -0.48
C LEU A 112 -6.79 0.22 0.54
N PHE A 113 -6.41 1.45 0.87
CA PHE A 113 -7.12 2.33 1.80
C PHE A 113 -7.45 3.68 1.16
N LEU A 114 -8.59 4.26 1.53
CA LEU A 114 -8.94 5.65 1.24
C LEU A 114 -9.29 6.38 2.54
N GLY A 115 -8.61 7.49 2.80
CA GLY A 115 -8.91 8.43 3.88
C GLY A 115 -9.37 9.76 3.31
N ALA A 116 -10.62 10.13 3.57
CA ALA A 116 -11.14 11.45 3.22
C ALA A 116 -11.05 12.40 4.42
N THR A 117 -10.65 13.65 4.19
CA THR A 117 -10.32 14.59 5.29
C THR A 117 -11.36 15.70 5.45
N ALA A 118 -10.94 16.92 5.82
CA ALA A 118 -11.80 18.02 6.23
C ALA A 118 -12.92 18.34 5.24
N GLY A 119 -12.67 18.27 3.93
CA GLY A 119 -13.69 18.56 2.91
C GLY A 119 -14.92 17.65 3.01
N MET A 120 -14.70 16.35 3.20
CA MET A 120 -15.79 15.39 3.34
C MET A 120 -16.44 15.44 4.74
N ARG A 121 -15.69 15.82 5.78
CA ARG A 121 -16.26 16.07 7.12
C ARG A 121 -17.30 17.18 7.09
N LEU A 122 -17.07 18.23 6.28
CA LEU A 122 -18.03 19.34 6.11
C LEU A 122 -19.24 18.93 5.26
N LEU A 123 -19.00 18.19 4.16
CA LEU A 123 -20.05 17.82 3.22
C LEU A 123 -21.01 16.75 3.79
N GLN A 124 -20.53 15.83 4.62
CA GLN A 124 -21.29 14.67 5.17
C GLN A 124 -22.10 13.88 4.13
N CYS A 125 -21.66 13.88 2.86
CA CYS A 125 -22.34 13.17 1.78
C CYS A 125 -21.83 11.72 1.66
N ASN A 126 -22.64 10.77 2.12
CA ASN A 126 -22.31 9.35 2.09
C ASN A 126 -22.30 8.75 0.67
N GLU A 127 -23.02 9.35 -0.29
CA GLU A 127 -23.16 8.79 -1.64
C GLU A 127 -21.86 8.83 -2.45
N ILE A 128 -21.06 9.89 -2.29
CA ILE A 128 -19.78 10.04 -2.98
C ILE A 128 -18.81 8.97 -2.48
N LEU A 129 -18.71 8.81 -1.15
CA LEU A 129 -17.87 7.79 -0.54
C LEU A 129 -18.35 6.37 -0.89
N ALA A 130 -19.66 6.14 -0.96
CA ALA A 130 -20.22 4.86 -1.39
C ALA A 130 -19.85 4.54 -2.85
N SER A 131 -19.91 5.54 -3.75
CA SER A 131 -19.53 5.38 -5.15
C SER A 131 -18.04 5.05 -5.31
N LEU A 132 -17.18 5.75 -4.55
CA LEU A 132 -15.74 5.46 -4.50
C LEU A 132 -15.47 4.07 -3.92
N THR A 133 -16.15 3.70 -2.85
CA THR A 133 -16.04 2.37 -2.23
C THR A 133 -16.38 1.26 -3.22
N ALA A 134 -17.50 1.40 -3.95
CA ALA A 134 -17.91 0.43 -4.96
C ALA A 134 -16.85 0.29 -6.07
N TYR A 135 -16.32 1.42 -6.56
CA TYR A 135 -15.24 1.41 -7.54
C TYR A 135 -13.97 0.74 -7.01
N LEU A 136 -13.49 1.12 -5.82
CA LEU A 136 -12.27 0.56 -5.24
C LEU A 136 -12.38 -0.94 -4.96
N ARG A 137 -13.56 -1.43 -4.55
CA ARG A 137 -13.83 -2.87 -4.40
C ARG A 137 -13.83 -3.66 -5.70
N SER A 138 -14.03 -2.99 -6.84
CA SER A 138 -13.99 -3.64 -8.15
C SER A 138 -12.57 -3.82 -8.70
N LEU A 139 -11.57 -3.18 -8.08
CA LEU A 139 -10.17 -3.29 -8.47
C LEU A 139 -9.55 -4.59 -7.93
N PRO A 140 -8.45 -5.10 -8.54
CA PRO A 140 -7.85 -6.38 -8.17
C PRO A 140 -7.04 -6.34 -6.86
N PHE A 141 -7.35 -5.43 -5.95
CA PHE A 141 -6.59 -5.20 -4.72
C PHE A 141 -7.33 -5.71 -3.48
N ASN A 142 -6.58 -5.90 -2.39
CA ASN A 142 -7.17 -6.16 -1.08
C ASN A 142 -7.75 -4.86 -0.50
N PHE A 143 -8.98 -4.53 -0.89
CA PHE A 143 -9.68 -3.37 -0.38
C PHE A 143 -10.01 -3.54 1.11
N HIS A 144 -9.49 -2.65 1.94
CA HIS A 144 -9.76 -2.66 3.38
C HIS A 144 -10.82 -1.65 3.79
N ASN A 145 -10.61 -0.38 3.48
CA ASN A 145 -11.48 0.68 3.99
C ASN A 145 -11.47 1.92 3.08
N ALA A 146 -12.61 2.60 3.05
CA ALA A 146 -12.77 3.95 2.53
C ALA A 146 -13.64 4.72 3.53
N SER A 147 -13.04 5.68 4.24
CA SER A 147 -13.71 6.37 5.35
C SER A 147 -13.32 7.83 5.44
N ILE A 148 -14.19 8.63 6.06
CA ILE A 148 -13.85 9.99 6.47
C ILE A 148 -13.09 9.89 7.80
N ILE A 149 -11.82 10.29 7.82
CA ILE A 149 -11.00 10.27 9.03
C ILE A 149 -11.25 11.52 9.88
N THR A 150 -11.18 11.36 11.19
CA THR A 150 -11.24 12.46 12.14
C THR A 150 -10.00 13.35 12.03
N GLY A 151 -10.11 14.60 12.48
CA GLY A 151 -8.94 15.49 12.53
C GLY A 151 -7.83 14.99 13.47
N GLN A 152 -8.20 14.21 14.50
CA GLN A 152 -7.25 13.59 15.43
C GLN A 152 -6.48 12.45 14.76
N GLU A 153 -7.17 11.58 14.01
CA GLU A 153 -6.52 10.54 13.21
C GLU A 153 -5.61 11.14 12.15
N GLU A 154 -6.09 12.15 11.41
CA GLU A 154 -5.28 12.87 10.41
C GLU A 154 -4.00 13.45 11.03
N GLY A 155 -4.11 14.11 12.18
CA GLY A 155 -2.96 14.63 12.92
C GLY A 155 -2.02 13.54 13.43
N LEU A 156 -2.56 12.45 13.97
CA LEU A 156 -1.79 11.31 14.48
C LEU A 156 -1.02 10.61 13.35
N TYR A 157 -1.67 10.31 12.23
CA TYR A 157 -1.01 9.67 11.08
C TYR A 157 0.09 10.56 10.49
N GLY A 158 -0.14 11.87 10.43
CA GLY A 158 0.90 12.83 10.05
C GLY A 158 2.09 12.80 11.01
N TRP A 159 1.84 12.85 12.32
CA TRP A 159 2.89 12.80 13.34
C TRP A 159 3.70 11.49 13.29
N VAL A 160 3.02 10.35 13.14
CA VAL A 160 3.67 9.04 12.97
C VAL A 160 4.53 9.03 11.72
N THR A 161 4.02 9.53 10.60
CA THR A 161 4.76 9.59 9.33
C THR A 161 6.05 10.42 9.46
N VAL A 162 5.98 11.61 10.07
CA VAL A 162 7.16 12.46 10.28
C VAL A 162 8.19 11.77 11.17
N ASN A 163 7.77 11.22 12.31
CA ASN A 163 8.70 10.56 13.23
C ASN A 163 9.32 9.30 12.63
N TYR A 164 8.53 8.55 11.85
CA TYR A 164 9.01 7.40 11.11
C TYR A 164 10.08 7.79 10.10
N LEU A 165 9.84 8.83 9.28
CA LEU A 165 10.80 9.32 8.30
C LEU A 165 12.07 9.92 8.93
N MET A 166 11.95 10.49 10.13
CA MET A 166 13.10 10.96 10.93
C MET A 166 13.88 9.81 11.58
N GLY A 167 13.41 8.56 11.49
CA GLY A 167 14.04 7.40 12.10
C GLY A 167 13.85 7.33 13.61
N ASN A 168 12.89 8.07 14.18
CA ASN A 168 12.63 8.07 15.63
C ASN A 168 12.02 6.75 16.13
N PHE A 169 11.53 5.90 15.22
CA PHE A 169 11.00 4.56 15.51
C PHE A 169 11.91 3.42 15.06
N LEU A 170 13.03 3.73 14.40
CA LEU A 170 13.99 2.71 14.00
C LEU A 170 14.99 2.56 15.14
N GLU A 171 15.11 1.36 15.71
CA GLU A 171 16.20 1.07 16.64
C GLU A 171 17.52 1.37 15.92
N LYS A 172 18.26 2.36 16.41
CA LYS A 172 19.67 2.51 16.06
C LYS A 172 20.34 1.24 16.55
N CYS A 173 21.05 0.52 15.69
CA CYS A 173 21.91 -0.56 16.13
C CYS A 173 22.98 0.06 17.04
N ILE A 174 22.79 0.00 18.37
CA ILE A 174 23.76 0.43 19.39
C ILE A 174 24.70 -0.74 19.69
N ILE A 175 25.15 -1.45 18.64
CA ILE A 175 26.24 -2.41 18.76
C ILE A 175 27.44 -1.74 18.12
N SER A 176 28.43 -1.45 18.95
CA SER A 176 29.74 -0.93 18.60
C SER A 176 30.27 -1.53 17.29
N CYS A 177 30.26 -0.75 16.20
CA CYS A 177 31.23 -0.93 15.13
C CYS A 177 32.60 -0.50 15.65
N ASN A 178 33.21 -1.38 16.45
CA ASN A 178 34.65 -1.42 16.67
C ASN A 178 35.10 -2.82 16.27
N LEU A 179 35.52 -2.94 15.02
CA LEU A 179 36.52 -3.90 14.54
C LEU A 179 37.34 -3.17 13.48
#